data_AF-A0A368FR90-F1
#
_entry.id   AF-A0A368FR90-F1
#
_cell.length_a   1.000
_cell.length_b   1.000
_cell.length_c   1.000
_cell.angle_alpha   90.00
_cell.angle_beta   90.00
_cell.angle_gamma   90.00
#
_symmetry.space_group_name_H-M   'P 1'
#
loop_
_entity.id
_entity.type
_entity.pdbx_description
1 polymer ?
#
loop_
_entity_poly.entity_id
_entity_poly.type
_entity_poly.pdbx_seq_one_letter_code
_entity_poly.pdbx_strand_id
1 'polypeptide(L)'
;MVLQCFCLFSMTTQEECDNTKTKHMYTPLEDDMKNILTATLPGGPSYDCHLEDAADFISSFGGEQLSTEFPDVTAKAILEFDKESGDRTTFVSEAVKSWLQQLQKESPTKFGCSYSELVEEGRDKIVCVFV
;
A
#
# COMPACT_ATOMS: atom_id res chain seq x y z
N MET A 1 -41.92 10.09 -17.27
CA MET A 1 -41.20 8.90 -16.78
C MET A 1 -39.89 8.80 -17.55
N VAL A 2 -38.81 9.35 -17.00
CA VAL A 2 -37.43 9.06 -17.43
C VAL A 2 -36.62 8.92 -16.14
N LEU A 3 -36.03 7.73 -16.02
CA LEU A 3 -35.34 7.18 -14.86
C LEU A 3 -34.08 8.01 -14.59
N GLN A 4 -34.02 8.73 -13.46
CA GLN A 4 -32.77 9.30 -12.97
C GLN A 4 -31.96 8.15 -12.35
N CYS A 5 -30.94 7.68 -13.08
CA CYS A 5 -29.86 6.89 -12.51
C CYS A 5 -29.10 7.79 -11.51
N PHE A 6 -29.43 7.65 -10.23
CA PHE A 6 -28.51 8.03 -9.17
C PHE A 6 -27.35 7.04 -9.22
N CYS A 7 -26.22 7.45 -9.81
CA CYS A 7 -24.94 6.84 -9.50
C CYS A 7 -24.69 7.09 -8.02
N LEU A 8 -25.08 6.12 -7.19
CA LEU A 8 -24.60 5.98 -5.83
C LEU A 8 -23.09 5.82 -5.95
N PHE A 9 -22.35 6.92 -5.85
CA PHE A 9 -20.98 6.85 -5.36
C PHE A 9 -21.13 6.23 -3.97
N SER A 10 -20.89 4.92 -3.89
CA SER A 10 -20.56 4.29 -2.62
C SER A 10 -19.37 5.09 -2.11
N MET A 11 -19.63 6.03 -1.19
CA MET A 11 -18.62 6.49 -0.27
C MET A 11 -18.25 5.27 0.56
N THR A 12 -17.39 4.41 0.01
CA THR A 12 -16.62 3.48 0.80
C THR A 12 -15.71 4.37 1.62
N THR A 13 -16.16 4.75 2.81
CA THR A 13 -15.27 5.25 3.84
C THR A 13 -14.23 4.16 4.02
N GLN A 14 -13.02 4.39 3.52
CA GLN A 14 -11.87 3.56 3.86
C GLN A 14 -11.80 3.59 5.38
N GLU A 15 -11.94 2.42 6.02
CA GLU A 15 -11.82 2.32 7.48
C GLU A 15 -10.45 2.87 7.86
N GLU A 16 -10.41 3.91 8.70
CA GLU A 16 -9.14 4.36 9.28
C GLU A 16 -8.53 3.17 10.02
N CYS A 17 -7.28 2.85 9.70
CA CYS A 17 -6.63 1.69 10.30
C CYS A 17 -6.52 1.91 11.82
N ASP A 18 -7.14 1.03 12.62
CA ASP A 18 -7.08 1.08 14.09
C ASP A 18 -5.77 0.43 14.56
N ASN A 19 -4.73 1.24 14.61
CA ASN A 19 -3.38 0.77 14.87
C ASN A 19 -2.99 0.88 16.34
N THR A 20 -3.98 0.91 17.24
CA THR A 20 -3.77 0.93 18.70
C THR A 20 -3.07 -0.33 19.23
N LYS A 21 -2.90 -1.35 18.40
CA LYS A 21 -2.25 -2.63 18.73
C LYS A 21 -0.86 -2.82 18.11
N THR A 22 -0.38 -1.90 17.27
CA THR A 22 0.95 -2.03 16.70
C THR A 22 2.01 -1.75 17.79
N LYS A 23 3.01 -2.63 17.90
CA LYS A 23 4.05 -2.54 18.95
C LYS A 23 5.11 -1.48 18.67
N HIS A 24 4.99 -0.75 17.55
CA HIS A 24 6.02 0.13 17.01
C HIS A 24 5.40 1.47 16.58
N MET A 25 6.24 2.50 16.44
CA MET A 25 5.80 3.80 15.93
C MET A 25 5.33 3.64 14.49
N TYR A 26 4.02 3.66 14.32
CA TYR A 26 3.35 3.53 13.05
C TYR A 26 3.00 4.91 12.50
N THR A 27 3.26 5.13 11.21
CA THR A 27 2.80 6.32 10.49
C THR A 27 1.79 5.87 9.44
N PRO A 28 0.50 6.22 9.59
CA PRO A 28 -0.50 5.82 8.62
C PRO A 28 -0.19 6.36 7.23
N LEU A 29 -0.41 5.51 6.23
CA LEU A 29 -0.36 5.91 4.85
C LEU A 29 -1.47 6.94 4.61
N GLU A 30 -1.07 8.10 4.09
CA GLU A 30 -1.98 9.20 3.81
C GLU A 30 -3.03 8.83 2.74
N ASP A 31 -4.24 9.37 2.88
CA ASP A 31 -5.38 9.02 2.01
C ASP A 31 -5.13 9.34 0.53
N ASP A 32 -4.37 10.41 0.23
CA ASP A 32 -3.99 10.74 -1.15
C ASP A 32 -3.18 9.60 -1.77
N MET A 33 -2.20 9.07 -1.03
CA MET A 33 -1.36 7.95 -1.46
C MET A 33 -2.17 6.65 -1.59
N LYS A 34 -3.06 6.36 -0.64
CA LYS A 34 -4.01 5.23 -0.72
C LYS A 34 -4.85 5.28 -1.99
N ASN A 35 -5.38 6.46 -2.31
CA ASN A 35 -6.20 6.67 -3.50
C ASN A 35 -5.39 6.50 -4.79
N ILE A 36 -4.18 7.07 -4.86
CA ILE A 36 -3.29 6.93 -6.03
C ILE A 36 -2.93 5.45 -6.26
N LEU A 37 -2.54 4.72 -5.20
CA LEU A 37 -2.21 3.29 -5.31
C LEU A 37 -3.40 2.46 -5.78
N THR A 38 -4.57 2.65 -5.15
CA THR A 38 -5.80 1.91 -5.52
C THR A 38 -6.19 2.16 -6.98
N ALA A 39 -6.02 3.39 -7.47
CA ALA A 39 -6.32 3.74 -8.86
C ALA A 39 -5.28 3.22 -9.87
N THR A 40 -4.03 3.03 -9.44
CA THR A 40 -2.89 2.72 -10.33
C THR A 40 -2.56 1.23 -10.39
N LEU A 41 -2.84 0.47 -9.33
CA LEU A 41 -2.47 -0.94 -9.23
C LEU A 41 -3.25 -1.81 -10.26
N PRO A 42 -2.56 -2.65 -11.04
CA PRO A 42 -3.19 -3.51 -12.02
C PRO A 42 -4.08 -4.55 -11.34
N GLY A 43 -5.24 -4.83 -11.94
CA GLY A 43 -6.21 -5.80 -11.42
C GLY A 43 -7.11 -5.25 -10.30
N GLY A 44 -6.85 -4.04 -9.80
CA GLY A 44 -7.68 -3.38 -8.79
C GLY A 44 -7.80 -4.14 -7.46
N PRO A 45 -6.68 -4.56 -6.83
CA PRO A 45 -6.73 -5.13 -5.49
C PRO A 45 -7.31 -4.12 -4.50
N SER A 46 -8.01 -4.60 -3.47
CA SER A 46 -8.55 -3.73 -2.42
C SER A 46 -7.51 -3.42 -1.35
N TYR A 47 -7.56 -2.21 -0.79
CA TYR A 47 -6.74 -1.84 0.36
C TYR A 47 -7.07 -2.66 1.60
N ASP A 48 -6.06 -3.04 2.38
CA ASP A 48 -6.19 -3.80 3.63
C ASP A 48 -5.23 -3.25 4.70
N CYS A 49 -5.78 -2.75 5.80
CA CYS A 49 -5.03 -2.16 6.91
C CYS A 49 -4.04 -3.13 7.57
N HIS A 50 -4.36 -4.43 7.64
CA HIS A 50 -3.46 -5.41 8.24
C HIS A 50 -2.20 -5.61 7.39
N LEU A 51 -2.35 -5.45 6.06
CA LEU A 51 -1.22 -5.45 5.14
C LEU A 51 -0.45 -4.13 5.18
N GLU A 52 -1.09 -3.02 5.55
CA GLU A 52 -0.43 -1.74 5.80
C GLU A 52 0.53 -1.86 7.00
N ASP A 53 0.04 -2.40 8.11
CA ASP A 53 0.85 -2.67 9.31
C ASP A 53 2.02 -3.60 9.01
N ALA A 54 1.78 -4.67 8.23
CA ALA A 54 2.82 -5.57 7.78
C ALA A 54 3.88 -4.86 6.93
N ALA A 55 3.47 -3.98 6.02
CA ALA A 55 4.37 -3.21 5.18
C ALA A 55 5.21 -2.21 6.00
N ASP A 56 4.61 -1.55 6.99
CA ASP A 56 5.29 -0.63 7.91
C ASP A 56 6.33 -1.35 8.76
N PHE A 57 5.97 -2.53 9.27
CA PHE A 57 6.91 -3.40 9.97
C PHE A 57 8.11 -3.78 9.10
N ILE A 58 7.88 -4.20 7.84
CA ILE A 58 8.96 -4.54 6.90
C ILE A 58 9.83 -3.31 6.62
N SER A 59 9.23 -2.13 6.44
CA SER A 59 9.97 -0.89 6.19
C SER A 59 10.92 -0.56 7.35
N SER A 60 10.47 -0.77 8.59
CA SER A 60 11.21 -0.43 9.81
C SER A 60 12.22 -1.49 10.27
N PHE A 61 11.90 -2.78 10.12
CA PHE A 61 12.66 -3.89 10.71
C PHE A 61 13.15 -4.92 9.70
N GLY A 62 12.78 -4.79 8.42
CA GLY A 62 13.05 -5.78 7.39
C GLY A 62 12.08 -6.96 7.40
N GLY A 63 12.13 -7.78 6.34
CA GLY A 63 11.16 -8.86 6.11
C GLY A 63 11.38 -10.16 6.89
N GLU A 64 12.51 -10.33 7.58
CA GLU A 64 12.88 -11.62 8.19
C GLU A 64 11.91 -12.09 9.29
N GLN A 65 11.32 -11.14 10.02
CA GLN A 65 10.43 -11.42 11.15
C GLN A 65 8.93 -11.33 10.79
N LEU A 66 8.60 -11.09 9.51
CA LEU A 66 7.21 -10.90 9.08
C LEU A 66 6.30 -12.06 9.49
N SER A 67 6.74 -13.30 9.26
CA SER A 67 5.94 -14.50 9.60
C SER A 67 5.73 -14.73 11.10
N THR A 68 6.54 -14.08 11.95
CA THR A 68 6.41 -14.17 13.41
C THR A 68 5.46 -13.11 13.94
N GLU A 69 5.58 -11.87 13.46
CA GLU A 69 4.71 -10.76 13.92
C GLU A 69 3.35 -10.74 13.20
N PHE A 70 3.29 -11.20 11.96
CA PHE A 70 2.10 -11.28 11.11
C PHE A 70 1.88 -12.71 10.58
N PRO A 71 1.59 -13.69 11.47
CA PRO A 71 1.53 -15.10 11.10
C PRO A 71 0.37 -15.46 10.15
N ASP A 72 -0.63 -14.59 10.03
CA ASP A 72 -1.77 -14.72 9.13
C ASP A 72 -1.54 -14.05 7.76
N VAL A 73 -0.45 -13.28 7.60
CA VAL A 73 -0.07 -12.67 6.32
C VAL A 73 0.74 -13.67 5.50
N THR A 74 0.09 -14.26 4.50
CA THR A 74 0.76 -15.07 3.46
C THR A 74 0.96 -14.22 2.20
N ALA A 75 2.03 -13.43 2.18
CA ALA A 75 2.31 -12.52 1.06
C ALA A 75 2.60 -13.29 -0.24
N LYS A 76 1.89 -12.95 -1.32
CA LYS A 76 2.25 -13.34 -2.69
C LYS A 76 3.44 -12.54 -3.21
N ALA A 77 3.54 -11.27 -2.80
CA ALA A 77 4.65 -10.41 -3.13
C ALA A 77 4.88 -9.39 -2.01
N ILE A 78 6.16 -9.10 -1.75
CA ILE A 78 6.61 -7.96 -0.98
C ILE A 78 7.47 -7.16 -1.94
N LEU A 79 7.04 -5.94 -2.26
CA LEU A 79 7.66 -5.11 -3.27
C LEU A 79 8.12 -3.80 -2.66
N GLU A 80 9.34 -3.43 -2.99
CA GLU A 80 9.96 -2.20 -2.50
C GLU A 80 10.35 -1.33 -3.69
N PHE A 81 10.23 -0.02 -3.51
CA PHE A 81 10.71 0.97 -4.47
C PHE A 81 11.24 2.18 -3.70
N ASP A 82 12.38 2.67 -4.15
CA ASP A 82 13.12 3.73 -3.48
C ASP A 82 13.85 4.56 -4.53
N LYS A 83 13.62 5.88 -4.52
CA LYS A 83 14.25 6.83 -5.45
C LYS A 83 14.37 8.21 -4.81
N GLU A 84 15.05 9.13 -5.50
CA GLU A 84 15.08 10.55 -5.13
C GLU A 84 13.66 11.11 -5.01
N SER A 85 13.43 11.94 -3.98
CA SER A 85 12.12 12.48 -3.65
C SER A 85 11.57 13.36 -4.77
N GLY A 86 10.25 13.35 -4.92
CA GLY A 86 9.59 14.12 -5.98
C GLY A 86 8.07 14.16 -5.87
N ASP A 87 7.42 14.32 -7.02
CA ASP A 87 5.96 14.26 -7.09
C ASP A 87 5.46 12.85 -6.73
N ARG A 88 4.56 12.77 -5.75
CA ARG A 88 4.02 11.50 -5.23
C ARG A 88 3.29 10.67 -6.28
N THR A 89 2.54 11.32 -7.17
CA THR A 89 1.81 10.60 -8.24
C THR A 89 2.79 9.94 -9.21
N THR A 90 3.82 10.68 -9.60
CA THR A 90 4.91 10.19 -10.45
C THR A 90 5.68 9.07 -9.76
N PHE A 91 6.00 9.24 -8.48
CA PHE A 91 6.68 8.23 -7.66
C PHE A 91 5.90 6.91 -7.64
N VAL A 92 4.59 6.93 -7.32
CA VAL A 92 3.75 5.73 -7.31
C VAL A 92 3.64 5.09 -8.70
N SER A 93 3.46 5.91 -9.74
CA SER A 93 3.37 5.42 -11.12
C SER A 93 4.64 4.67 -11.54
N GLU A 94 5.81 5.19 -11.17
CA GLU A 94 7.10 4.53 -11.43
C GLU A 94 7.28 3.27 -10.59
N ALA A 95 6.90 3.30 -9.32
CA ALA A 95 6.92 2.13 -8.44
C ALA A 95 6.08 0.99 -9.04
N VAL A 96 4.80 1.26 -9.34
CA VAL A 96 3.88 0.28 -9.94
C VAL A 96 4.39 -0.22 -11.30
N LYS A 97 4.98 0.65 -12.12
CA LYS A 97 5.59 0.25 -13.40
C LYS A 97 6.76 -0.70 -13.18
N SER A 98 7.60 -0.48 -12.18
CA SER A 98 8.71 -1.38 -11.84
C SER A 98 8.23 -2.76 -11.38
N TRP A 99 7.03 -2.81 -10.79
CA TRP A 99 6.41 -4.00 -10.22
C TRP A 99 5.47 -4.76 -11.18
N LEU A 100 5.16 -4.17 -12.33
CA LEU A 100 4.05 -4.59 -13.20
C LEU A 100 4.10 -6.07 -13.56
N GLN A 101 5.27 -6.60 -13.92
CA GLN A 101 5.43 -8.00 -14.31
C GLN A 101 5.10 -8.96 -13.16
N GLN A 102 5.51 -8.63 -11.94
CA GLN A 102 5.25 -9.46 -10.76
C GLN A 102 3.78 -9.37 -10.35
N LEU A 103 3.19 -8.17 -10.37
CA LEU A 103 1.78 -7.98 -10.05
C LEU A 103 0.86 -8.71 -11.02
N GLN A 104 1.18 -8.72 -12.31
CA GLN A 104 0.43 -9.48 -13.31
C GLN A 104 0.56 -10.99 -13.11
N LYS A 105 1.75 -11.47 -12.76
CA LYS A 105 2.02 -12.89 -12.52
C LYS A 105 1.27 -13.41 -11.28
N GLU A 106 1.33 -12.66 -10.18
CA GLU A 106 0.78 -13.09 -8.90
C GLU A 106 -0.71 -12.76 -8.75
N SER A 107 -1.22 -11.79 -9.52
CA SER A 107 -2.62 -11.35 -9.51
C SER A 107 -3.18 -11.17 -8.09
N PRO A 108 -2.60 -10.25 -7.29
CA PRO A 108 -3.03 -10.04 -5.93
C PRO A 108 -4.45 -9.47 -5.88
N THR A 109 -5.15 -9.78 -4.80
CA THR A 109 -6.52 -9.35 -4.52
C THR A 109 -6.59 -8.28 -3.45
N LYS A 110 -5.57 -8.22 -2.59
CA LYS A 110 -5.44 -7.24 -1.51
C LYS A 110 -4.03 -6.68 -1.47
N PHE A 111 -3.91 -5.46 -0.95
CA PHE A 111 -2.63 -4.83 -0.71
C PHE A 111 -2.65 -3.89 0.49
N GLY A 112 -1.48 -3.63 1.06
CA GLY A 112 -1.23 -2.54 2.00
C GLY A 112 0.21 -2.07 1.84
N CYS A 113 0.47 -0.79 2.11
CA CYS A 113 1.78 -0.19 1.85
C CYS A 113 2.17 0.79 2.97
N SER A 114 3.47 0.87 3.24
CA SER A 114 4.08 1.94 4.03
C SER A 114 4.91 2.84 3.12
N TYR A 115 4.85 4.14 3.38
CA TYR A 115 5.60 5.17 2.67
C TYR A 115 6.45 5.95 3.67
N SER A 116 7.69 6.26 3.30
CA SER A 116 8.63 6.96 4.15
C SER A 116 9.43 7.98 3.35
N GLU A 117 9.45 9.22 3.83
CA GLU A 117 10.31 10.29 3.32
C GLU A 117 11.64 10.24 4.08
N LEU A 118 12.71 9.80 3.42
CA LEU A 118 14.06 9.75 3.95
C LEU A 118 14.70 11.14 3.79
N VAL A 119 14.26 12.09 4.60
CA VAL A 119 14.58 13.53 4.48
C VAL A 119 16.08 13.81 4.44
N GLU A 120 16.89 13.10 5.25
CA GLU A 120 18.34 13.27 5.27
C GLU A 120 19.03 12.79 3.98
N GLU A 121 18.41 11.84 3.28
CA GLU A 121 18.90 11.26 2.03
C GLU A 121 18.28 11.93 0.80
N GLY A 122 17.21 12.71 0.97
CA GLY A 122 16.43 13.29 -0.13
C GLY A 122 15.75 12.23 -1.00
N ARG A 123 15.26 11.15 -0.37
CA ARG A 123 14.68 9.99 -1.04
C ARG A 123 13.32 9.64 -0.49
N ASP A 124 12.48 9.06 -1.33
CA ASP A 124 11.20 8.49 -0.95
C ASP A 124 11.28 6.97 -1.08
N LYS A 125 10.77 6.26 -0.08
CA LYS A 125 10.67 4.80 -0.06
C LYS A 125 9.22 4.37 0.09
N ILE A 126 8.81 3.35 -0.66
CA ILE A 126 7.55 2.64 -0.47
C ILE A 126 7.80 1.14 -0.39
N VAL A 127 7.14 0.51 0.58
CA VAL A 127 7.08 -0.94 0.75
C VAL A 127 5.63 -1.34 0.65
N CYS A 128 5.30 -2.35 -0.15
CA CYS A 128 3.95 -2.85 -0.30
C CYS A 128 3.92 -4.38 -0.13
N VAL A 129 2.93 -4.85 0.63
CA VAL A 129 2.61 -6.26 0.82
C VAL A 129 1.35 -6.59 0.02
N PHE A 130 1.40 -7.67 -0.76
CA PHE A 130 0.33 -8.11 -1.64
C PHE A 130 -0.09 -9.55 -1.33
N VAL A 131 -1.40 -9.79 -1.33
CA VAL A 131 -2.02 -11.11 -1.08
C VAL A 131 -3.06 -11.46 -2.13
#